data_AF-A0A976JGL6-F1
#
_entry.id   AF-A0A976JGL6-F1
#
_cell.length_a   1.000
_cell.length_b   1.000
_cell.length_c   1.000
_cell.angle_alpha   90.00
_cell.angle_beta   90.00
_cell.angle_gamma   90.00
#
_symmetry.space_group_name_H-M   'P 1'
#
loop_
_entity.id
_entity.type
_entity.pdbx_description
1 polymer ?
#
loop_
_entity_poly.entity_id
_entity_poly.type
_entity_poly.pdbx_seq_one_letter_code
_entity_poly.pdbx_strand_id
1 'polypeptide(L)' 'MNEPLLQEGLSLLLYGMGTVIVFLTLLVAVTVLMSTLIKHFSPTVDEPQALTQQNVSAVDERVLAIIQQAINQHRRH' A
#
# COMPACT_ATOMS: atom_id res chain seq x y z
N MET A 1 15.59 41.09 30.85
CA MET A 1 14.90 40.05 31.63
C MET A 1 13.40 40.32 31.48
N ASN A 2 12.77 39.65 30.51
CA ASN A 2 11.33 39.52 30.25
C ASN A 2 11.24 38.93 28.83
N GLU A 3 11.64 37.67 28.64
CA GLU A 3 11.13 36.95 27.46
C GLU A 3 9.61 36.86 27.68
N PRO A 4 8.79 37.32 26.73
CA PRO A 4 7.35 37.23 26.90
C PRO A 4 7.04 35.74 27.10
N LEU A 5 6.28 35.37 28.13
CA LEU A 5 5.91 33.97 28.44
C LEU A 5 5.45 33.16 27.21
N LEU A 6 4.92 33.87 26.21
CA LEU A 6 4.57 33.33 24.90
C LEU A 6 5.76 32.75 24.11
N GLN A 7 6.92 33.42 24.14
CA GLN A 7 8.15 32.97 23.47
C GLN A 7 8.74 31.73 24.15
N GLU A 8 8.64 31.64 25.47
CA GLU A 8 9.09 30.48 26.23
C GLU A 8 8.14 29.28 26.03
N GLY A 9 6.83 29.52 26.04
CA GLY A 9 5.83 28.51 25.68
C GLY A 9 5.94 28.03 24.22
N LEU A 10 6.26 28.93 23.29
CA LEU A 10 6.50 28.57 21.88
C LEU A 10 7.76 27.72 21.72
N SER A 11 8.83 28.07 22.44
CA SER A 11 10.07 27.29 22.45
C SER A 11 9.84 25.89 23.00
N LEU A 12 9.06 25.77 24.08
CA LEU A 12 8.69 24.48 24.68
C LEU A 12 7.80 23.66 23.74
N LEU A 13 6.81 24.28 23.08
CA LEU A 13 5.97 23.61 22.08
C LEU A 13 6.80 23.14 20.89
N LEU A 14 7.70 23.97 20.37
CA LEU A 14 8.54 23.61 19.23
C LEU A 14 9.49 22.46 19.58
N TYR A 15 10.07 22.48 20.78
CA TYR A 15 10.95 21.42 21.24
C TYR A 15 10.18 20.12 21.54
N GLY A 16 9.05 20.21 22.24
CA GLY A 16 8.21 19.07 22.59
C GLY A 16 7.60 18.42 21.34
N MET A 17 6.92 19.19 20.49
CA MET A 17 6.31 18.66 19.27
C MET A 17 7.37 18.26 18.23
N GLY A 18 8.45 19.03 18.11
CA GLY A 18 9.54 18.72 17.17
C GLY A 18 10.24 17.40 17.49
N THR A 19 10.57 17.18 18.76
CA THR A 19 11.21 15.92 19.20
C THR A 19 10.29 14.72 18.99
N VAL A 20 8.98 14.85 19.25
CA VAL A 20 8.01 13.79 18.99
C VAL A 20 7.93 13.47 17.49
N ILE A 21 7.87 14.49 16.62
CA ILE A 21 7.86 14.27 15.16
C ILE A 21 9.14 13.57 14.71
N VAL A 22 10.31 14.02 15.18
CA VAL A 22 11.60 13.40 14.85
C VAL A 22 11.64 11.94 15.33
N PHE A 23 11.18 11.69 16.55
CA PHE A 23 11.13 10.35 17.14
C PHE A 23 10.22 9.41 16.35
N LEU A 24 8.99 9.84 16.04
CA LEU A 24 8.05 9.04 15.24
C LEU A 24 8.59 8.82 13.82
N THR A 25 9.17 9.84 13.20
CA THR A 25 9.78 9.73 11.87
C THR A 25 10.92 8.71 11.88
N LEU A 26 11.75 8.73 12.92
CA LEU A 26 12.83 7.76 13.10
C LEU A 26 12.28 6.33 13.28
N LEU A 27 11.24 6.16 14.09
CA LEU A 27 10.57 4.86 14.24
C LEU A 27 9.99 4.35 12.92
N VAL A 28 9.32 5.22 12.16
CA VAL A 28 8.79 4.86 10.84
C VAL A 28 9.94 4.50 9.89
N ALA A 29 11.04 5.27 9.86
CA ALA A 29 12.20 4.98 9.03
C ALA A 29 12.83 3.61 9.35
N VAL A 30 12.97 3.27 10.63
CA VAL A 30 13.43 1.94 11.07
C VAL A 30 12.46 0.85 10.64
N THR A 31 11.16 1.08 10.78
CA THR A 31 10.12 0.10 10.39
C THR A 31 10.10 -0.12 8.88
N VAL A 32 10.27 0.95 8.10
CA VAL A 32 10.42 0.89 6.63
C VAL A 32 11.69 0.15 6.26
N LEU A 33 12.81 0.46 6.90
CA LEU A 33 14.07 -0.26 6.68
C LEU A 33 13.91 -1.75 6.96
N MET A 34 13.28 -2.10 8.08
CA MET A 34 12.97 -3.49 8.41
C MET A 34 12.06 -4.13 7.34
N SER A 35 11.02 -3.43 6.87
CA SER A 35 10.15 -3.90 5.79
C SER A 35 10.93 -4.14 4.49
N THR A 36 11.82 -3.23 4.10
CA THR A 36 12.63 -3.35 2.89
C THR A 36 13.65 -4.48 3.00
N LEU A 37 14.31 -4.62 4.14
CA LEU A 37 15.25 -5.72 4.40
C LEU A 37 14.50 -7.06 4.34
N ILE A 38 13.36 -7.19 5.00
CA ILE A 38 12.55 -8.42 4.94
C ILE A 38 12.13 -8.74 3.51
N LYS A 39 11.68 -7.77 2.72
CA LYS A 39 11.32 -7.98 1.30
C LYS A 39 12.50 -8.37 0.43
N HIS A 40 13.70 -7.88 0.74
CA HIS A 40 14.91 -8.17 -0.04
C HIS A 40 15.54 -9.52 0.33
N PHE A 41 15.49 -9.90 1.61
CA PHE A 41 16.07 -11.15 2.12
C PHE A 41 15.09 -12.33 2.12
N SER A 42 13.78 -12.09 2.11
CA SER A 42 12.81 -13.14 1.81
C SER A 42 12.78 -13.34 0.29
N PRO A 43 13.14 -14.52 -0.25
CA PRO A 43 12.73 -14.86 -1.60
C PRO A 43 11.22 -14.74 -1.63
N THR A 44 10.71 -14.10 -2.67
CA THR A 44 9.29 -13.92 -2.94
C THR A 44 8.55 -15.23 -2.69
N VAL A 45 7.99 -15.41 -1.49
CA VAL A 45 6.77 -16.18 -1.39
C VAL A 45 5.81 -15.27 -2.11
N ASP A 46 5.41 -15.68 -3.31
CA ASP A 46 4.40 -15.01 -4.11
C ASP A 46 3.25 -14.63 -3.18
N GLU A 47 3.26 -13.40 -2.69
CA GLU A 47 2.06 -12.77 -2.19
C GLU A 47 1.11 -12.86 -3.38
N PRO A 48 -0.06 -13.51 -3.25
CA PRO A 48 -0.97 -13.61 -4.38
C PRO A 48 -1.18 -12.20 -4.88
N GLN A 49 -0.62 -11.91 -6.05
CA GLN A 49 -0.66 -10.60 -6.67
C GLN A 49 -2.13 -10.19 -6.56
N ALA A 50 -2.41 -9.14 -5.80
CA ALA A 50 -3.73 -8.53 -5.83
C ALA A 50 -3.98 -8.27 -7.30
N LEU A 51 -4.87 -9.09 -7.89
CA LEU A 51 -5.01 -9.30 -9.32
C LEU A 51 -5.12 -7.94 -9.99
N THR A 52 -4.00 -7.43 -10.47
CA THR A 52 -3.91 -6.15 -11.16
C THR A 52 -4.42 -6.44 -12.55
N GLN A 53 -5.76 -6.43 -12.69
CA GLN A 53 -6.51 -6.52 -13.94
C GLN A 53 -5.78 -7.28 -15.04
N GLN A 54 -5.47 -8.55 -14.77
CA GLN A 54 -4.84 -9.38 -15.77
C GLN A 54 -5.90 -9.77 -16.78
N ASN A 55 -5.79 -9.17 -17.97
CA ASN A 55 -6.50 -9.56 -19.19
C ASN A 55 -8.03 -9.59 -19.12
N VAL A 56 -8.66 -8.44 -18.84
CA VAL A 56 -10.11 -8.28 -19.10
C VAL A 56 -10.44 -8.72 -20.53
N SER A 57 -9.59 -8.41 -21.51
CA SER A 57 -9.78 -8.81 -22.91
C SER A 57 -9.69 -10.32 -23.17
N ALA A 58 -8.78 -11.05 -22.51
CA ALA A 58 -8.69 -12.51 -22.71
C ALA A 58 -9.81 -13.25 -21.96
N VAL A 59 -10.29 -12.70 -20.84
CA VAL A 59 -11.50 -13.19 -20.18
C VAL A 59 -12.71 -12.97 -21.07
N ASP A 60 -12.85 -11.80 -21.69
CA ASP A 60 -13.99 -11.48 -22.57
C ASP A 60 -14.06 -12.42 -23.78
N GLU A 61 -12.92 -12.71 -24.42
CA GLU A 61 -12.84 -13.63 -25.57
C GLU A 61 -13.22 -15.07 -25.18
N ARG A 62 -12.76 -15.53 -24.00
CA ARG A 62 -13.11 -16.85 -23.46
C ARG A 62 -14.60 -16.93 -23.08
N VAL A 63 -15.14 -15.89 -22.47
CA VAL A 63 -16.56 -15.84 -22.06
C VAL A 63 -17.46 -15.83 -23.30
N LEU A 64 -17.11 -15.05 -24.33
CA LEU A 64 -17.82 -15.04 -25.61
C LEU A 64 -17.85 -16.43 -26.27
N ALA A 65 -16.71 -17.12 -26.30
CA ALA A 65 -16.62 -18.47 -26.86
C ALA A 65 -17.51 -19.48 -26.11
N ILE A 66 -17.54 -19.41 -24.78
CA ILE A 66 -18.38 -20.28 -23.94
C ILE A 66 -19.88 -20.01 -24.19
N ILE A 67 -20.29 -18.74 -24.27
CA ILE A 67 -21.68 -18.37 -24.55
C ILE A 67 -22.11 -18.87 -25.93
N GLN A 68 -21.27 -18.70 -26.95
CA GLN A 68 -21.55 -19.19 -28.30
C GLN A 68 -21.70 -20.73 -28.33
N GLN A 69 -20.85 -21.46 -27.61
CA GLN A 69 -20.96 -22.90 -27.49
C GLN A 69 -22.25 -23.32 -26.78
N ALA A 70 -22.61 -22.66 -25.68
CA ALA A 70 -23.85 -22.93 -24.94
C ALA A 70 -25.11 -22.69 -25.80
N ILE A 71 -25.14 -21.58 -26.57
CA ILE A 71 -26.24 -21.28 -27.49
C ILE A 71 -26.33 -22.34 -28.59
N ASN A 72 -25.20 -22.71 -29.20
CA ASN A 72 -25.17 -23.74 -30.25
C ASN A 72 -25.61 -25.11 -29.72
N GLN A 73 -25.27 -25.45 -28.48
CA GLN A 73 -25.71 -26.68 -27.84
C GLN A 73 -27.21 -26.67 -27.56
N HIS A 74 -27.77 -25.55 -27.11
CA HIS A 74 -29.20 -25.42 -26.86
C HIS A 74 -30.04 -25.50 -28.15
N ARG A 75 -29.53 -24.94 -29.26
CA ARG A 75 -30.21 -24.99 -30.57
C ARG A 75 -30.16 -26.36 -31.25
N ARG A 76 -29.30 -27.26 -30.76
CA ARG A 76 -29.18 -28.65 -31.24
C ARG A 76 -30.03 -29.63 -30.42
N HIS A 77 -30.70 -29.13 -29.38
CA HIS A 77 -31.73 -29.82 -28.60
C HIS A 77 -33.12 -29.37 -29.05
#